data_AF-A0A919U3R0-F1
#
_entry.id   AF-A0A919U3R0-F1
#
_cell.length_a   1.000
_cell.length_b   1.000
_cell.length_c   1.000
_cell.angle_alpha   90.00
_cell.angle_beta   90.00
_cell.angle_gamma   90.00
#
_symmetry.space_group_name_H-M   'P 1'
#
loop_
_entity.id
_entity.type
_entity.pdbx_description
1 polymer ?
#
loop_
_entity_poly.entity_id
_entity_poly.type
_entity_poly.pdbx_seq_one_letter_code
_entity_poly.pdbx_strand_id
1 'polypeptide(L)'
;MASDPRRYGGGMGGRITAEEFRAAEGVADWRVGPGGVHARFRTGSFAAGVELVDAIGELSDAADHHPDVDLRYATVAVRLVSHDVAGLSHRDVALARRISAAARELDLPTEPVADAAPVIDDEGRPEPPTAGDEVDTLLGFLEFHRATLEWKTRGLDAAGLATTVGTSTMTLGGLLKHLAYVEDDWFSRSLHGRDRAEPWASVDWAADRDWDWHSAADDAPDDLRALWLAAVERSRADLAAALAAGGPDAPARRAWPDGRAPSVRWVLTHMVEEYARHNGHADLLREAVDGQVGE
;
A
#
# COMPACT_ATOMS: atom_id res chain seq x y z
N MET A 1 25.22 44.78 34.78
CA MET A 1 23.79 44.83 34.38
C MET A 1 23.50 43.53 33.65
N ALA A 2 22.87 42.59 34.34
CA ALA A 2 22.46 41.32 33.74
C ALA A 2 21.27 41.55 32.81
N SER A 3 21.38 41.10 31.57
CA SER A 3 20.32 41.07 30.57
C SER A 3 19.37 39.91 30.85
N ASP A 4 18.09 40.23 31.01
CA ASP A 4 16.96 39.32 31.29
C ASP A 4 16.63 38.43 30.08
N PRO A 5 16.72 37.08 30.19
CA PRO A 5 16.36 36.17 29.12
C PRO A 5 14.89 35.74 29.25
N ARG A 6 13.95 36.68 29.02
CA ARG A 6 12.50 36.37 28.94
C ARG A 6 11.79 37.17 27.85
N ARG A 7 12.20 37.00 26.59
CA ARG A 7 11.38 37.35 25.42
C ARG A 7 11.65 36.42 24.23
N TYR A 8 11.22 35.18 24.34
CA TYR A 8 10.77 34.36 23.21
C TYR A 8 9.61 33.49 23.70
N GLY A 9 8.42 34.10 23.81
CA GLY A 9 7.16 33.40 23.94
C GLY A 9 6.43 33.47 22.60
N GLY A 10 6.76 32.56 21.68
CA GLY A 10 5.91 32.25 20.52
C GLY A 10 5.03 31.06 20.93
N GLY A 11 3.73 31.30 21.12
CA GLY A 11 2.83 30.35 21.76
C GLY A 11 2.55 29.08 20.96
N MET A 12 2.52 27.95 21.67
CA MET A 12 1.84 26.69 21.33
C MET A 12 0.30 26.86 21.23
N GLY A 13 -0.19 27.94 20.60
CA GLY A 13 -1.60 28.29 20.57
C GLY A 13 -2.29 27.72 19.33
N GLY A 14 -2.67 26.44 19.35
CA GLY A 14 -3.51 25.87 18.28
C GLY A 14 -3.37 24.37 18.09
N ARG A 15 -2.25 23.77 18.52
CA ARG A 15 -2.08 22.32 18.51
C ARG A 15 -2.91 21.67 19.61
N ILE A 16 -3.54 20.57 19.29
CA ILE A 16 -4.12 19.63 20.26
C ILE A 16 -3.34 18.32 20.23
N THR A 17 -3.37 17.61 21.34
CA THR A 17 -2.80 16.28 21.49
C THR A 17 -3.74 15.22 20.92
N ALA A 18 -3.19 14.03 20.69
CA ALA A 18 -3.97 12.84 20.35
C ALA A 18 -5.05 12.52 21.40
N GLU A 19 -4.75 12.74 22.68
CA GLU A 19 -5.68 12.50 23.79
C GLU A 19 -6.83 13.51 23.75
N GLU A 20 -6.53 14.79 23.54
CA GLU A 20 -7.54 15.84 23.39
C GLU A 20 -8.44 15.61 22.17
N PHE A 21 -7.89 15.13 21.05
CA PHE A 21 -8.71 14.73 19.90
C PHE A 21 -9.65 13.58 20.27
N ARG A 22 -9.13 12.50 20.88
CA ARG A 22 -9.96 11.33 21.27
C ARG A 22 -11.03 11.68 22.29
N ALA A 23 -10.78 12.66 23.15
CA ALA A 23 -11.74 13.15 24.14
C ALA A 23 -12.81 14.08 23.55
N ALA A 24 -12.64 14.56 22.32
CA ALA A 24 -13.62 15.44 21.69
C ALA A 24 -14.92 14.68 21.38
N GLU A 25 -16.07 15.30 21.62
CA GLU A 25 -17.37 14.70 21.24
C GLU A 25 -17.49 14.58 19.72
N GLY A 26 -18.22 13.58 19.21
CA GLY A 26 -18.57 13.49 17.79
C GLY A 26 -17.44 13.11 16.82
N VAL A 27 -16.28 12.66 17.33
CA VAL A 27 -15.20 12.09 16.50
C VAL A 27 -15.06 10.57 16.64
N ALA A 28 -16.13 9.89 17.06
CA ALA A 28 -16.13 8.43 17.30
C ALA A 28 -15.77 7.60 16.04
N ASP A 29 -15.97 8.17 14.86
CA ASP A 29 -15.64 7.56 13.57
C ASP A 29 -14.15 7.66 13.20
N TRP A 30 -13.37 8.44 13.95
CA TRP A 30 -12.00 8.81 13.60
C TRP A 30 -11.00 8.13 14.52
N ARG A 31 -9.79 7.84 14.01
CA ARG A 31 -8.65 7.38 14.82
C ARG A 31 -7.44 8.25 14.62
N VAL A 32 -6.75 8.52 15.72
CA VAL A 32 -5.42 9.15 15.67
C VAL A 32 -4.40 8.10 15.23
N GLY A 33 -3.65 8.39 14.19
CA GLY A 33 -2.56 7.55 13.67
C GLY A 33 -1.38 8.40 13.18
N PRO A 34 -0.41 7.78 12.48
CA PRO A 34 0.66 8.52 11.82
C PRO A 34 0.09 9.58 10.87
N GLY A 35 0.70 10.76 10.83
CA GLY A 35 0.33 11.82 9.88
C GLY A 35 -1.03 12.50 10.08
N GLY A 36 -1.80 12.18 11.13
CA GLY A 36 -3.07 12.86 11.42
C GLY A 36 -4.15 11.98 12.05
N VAL A 37 -5.41 12.34 11.80
CA VAL A 37 -6.58 11.54 12.16
C VAL A 37 -7.27 11.01 10.91
N HIS A 38 -7.79 9.79 11.01
CA HIS A 38 -8.24 9.01 9.85
C HIS A 38 -9.65 8.47 10.06
N ALA A 39 -10.46 8.45 9.00
CA ALA A 39 -11.76 7.78 8.94
C ALA A 39 -11.96 7.10 7.58
N ARG A 40 -12.76 6.03 7.56
CA ARG A 40 -13.12 5.29 6.36
C ARG A 40 -14.62 5.06 6.31
N PHE A 41 -15.22 5.32 5.15
CA PHE A 41 -16.66 5.21 4.92
C PHE A 41 -16.92 4.17 3.84
N ARG A 42 -17.83 3.22 4.12
CA ARG A 42 -18.24 2.21 3.14
C ARG A 42 -19.32 2.82 2.25
N THR A 43 -19.01 2.96 0.97
CA THR A 43 -19.92 3.56 0.00
C THR A 43 -20.71 2.52 -0.79
N GLY A 44 -20.22 1.27 -0.85
CA GLY A 44 -20.86 0.17 -1.57
C GLY A 44 -20.89 0.31 -3.09
N SER A 45 -20.58 1.49 -3.61
CA SER A 45 -20.46 1.80 -5.03
C SER A 45 -19.54 3.01 -5.24
N PHE A 46 -18.99 3.11 -6.44
CA PHE A 46 -18.10 4.23 -6.80
C PHE A 46 -18.88 5.56 -6.86
N ALA A 47 -20.13 5.53 -7.36
CA ALA A 47 -20.98 6.71 -7.46
C ALA A 47 -21.28 7.34 -6.09
N ALA A 48 -21.67 6.51 -5.10
CA ALA A 48 -21.84 6.98 -3.72
C ALA A 48 -20.53 7.48 -3.10
N GLY A 49 -19.39 6.93 -3.53
CA GLY A 49 -18.07 7.45 -3.18
C GLY A 49 -17.85 8.86 -3.69
N VAL A 50 -18.15 9.12 -4.96
CA VAL A 50 -18.06 10.45 -5.58
C VAL A 50 -18.97 11.46 -4.87
N GLU A 51 -20.20 11.08 -4.52
CA GLU A 51 -21.12 11.94 -3.76
C GLU A 51 -20.54 12.37 -2.41
N LEU A 52 -19.90 11.45 -1.68
CA LEU A 52 -19.22 11.79 -0.43
C LEU A 52 -18.00 12.66 -0.65
N VAL A 53 -17.19 12.41 -1.69
CA VAL A 53 -16.01 13.25 -2.01
C VAL A 53 -16.43 14.68 -2.36
N ASP A 54 -17.51 14.86 -3.11
CA ASP A 54 -18.07 16.17 -3.46
C ASP A 54 -18.46 16.95 -2.19
N ALA A 55 -19.21 16.30 -1.28
CA ALA A 55 -19.54 16.88 0.02
C ALA A 55 -18.29 17.24 0.85
N ILE A 56 -17.28 16.37 0.88
CA ILE A 56 -16.01 16.67 1.57
C ILE A 56 -15.33 17.90 0.96
N GLY A 57 -15.33 18.04 -0.36
CA GLY A 57 -14.78 19.21 -1.06
C GLY A 57 -15.44 20.51 -0.61
N GLU A 58 -16.78 20.57 -0.62
CA GLU A 58 -17.53 21.74 -0.16
C GLU A 58 -17.27 22.06 1.32
N LEU A 59 -17.23 21.03 2.17
CA LEU A 59 -16.95 21.19 3.60
C LEU A 59 -15.55 21.75 3.86
N SER A 60 -14.57 21.30 3.07
CA SER A 60 -13.15 21.68 3.17
C SER A 60 -12.92 23.12 2.73
N ASP A 61 -13.49 23.53 1.60
CA ASP A 61 -13.43 24.91 1.11
C ASP A 61 -14.11 25.88 2.08
N ALA A 62 -15.27 25.50 2.63
CA ALA A 62 -15.95 26.29 3.66
C ALA A 62 -15.15 26.37 4.98
N ALA A 63 -14.26 25.41 5.23
CA ALA A 63 -13.41 25.38 6.43
C ALA A 63 -12.05 26.06 6.25
N ASP A 64 -11.64 26.35 5.01
CA ASP A 64 -10.25 26.67 4.65
C ASP A 64 -9.27 25.64 5.28
N HIS A 65 -9.62 24.36 5.14
CA HIS A 65 -8.90 23.23 5.71
C HIS A 65 -9.12 21.99 4.86
N HIS A 66 -8.07 21.48 4.22
CA HIS A 66 -8.18 20.47 3.17
C HIS A 66 -7.61 19.11 3.62
N PRO A 67 -8.42 18.04 3.66
CA PRO A 67 -7.95 16.69 3.95
C PRO A 67 -7.33 16.03 2.72
N ASP A 68 -6.62 14.93 2.95
CA ASP A 68 -6.32 13.96 1.90
C ASP A 68 -7.47 12.96 1.78
N VAL A 69 -7.87 12.63 0.56
CA VAL A 69 -9.01 11.75 0.26
C VAL A 69 -8.60 10.67 -0.74
N ASP A 70 -8.76 9.39 -0.36
CA ASP A 70 -8.58 8.23 -1.24
C ASP A 70 -9.97 7.63 -1.58
N LEU A 71 -10.33 7.66 -2.87
CA LEU A 71 -11.58 7.12 -3.39
C LEU A 71 -11.30 5.79 -4.11
N ARG A 72 -11.93 4.71 -3.62
CA ARG A 72 -11.90 3.36 -4.23
C ARG A 72 -13.32 2.89 -4.57
N TYR A 73 -13.43 1.75 -5.27
CA TYR A 73 -14.70 1.22 -5.77
C TYR A 73 -15.85 1.20 -4.74
N ALA A 74 -15.59 0.84 -3.48
CA ALA A 74 -16.65 0.71 -2.45
C ALA A 74 -16.36 1.47 -1.16
N THR A 75 -15.34 2.33 -1.13
CA THR A 75 -14.89 3.01 0.09
C THR A 75 -14.28 4.37 -0.21
N VAL A 76 -14.46 5.32 0.72
CA VAL A 76 -13.74 6.59 0.78
C VAL A 76 -12.97 6.65 2.09
N ALA A 77 -11.67 6.96 2.02
CA ALA A 77 -10.86 7.19 3.20
C ALA A 77 -10.37 8.63 3.26
N VAL A 78 -10.31 9.18 4.47
CA VAL A 78 -10.02 10.59 4.72
C VAL A 78 -8.97 10.72 5.80
N ARG A 79 -7.94 11.55 5.56
CA ARG A 79 -6.92 11.95 6.52
C ARG A 79 -6.99 13.45 6.78
N LEU A 80 -7.02 13.84 8.05
CA LEU A 80 -6.99 15.23 8.51
C LEU A 80 -5.73 15.52 9.32
N VAL A 81 -5.05 16.61 8.97
CA VAL A 81 -3.95 17.18 9.75
C VAL A 81 -3.85 18.67 9.46
N SER A 82 -3.47 19.45 10.48
CA SER A 82 -3.17 20.87 10.31
C SER A 82 -1.68 21.07 10.02
N HIS A 83 -1.34 21.21 8.74
CA HIS A 83 0.05 21.32 8.25
C HIS A 83 0.79 22.55 8.79
N ASP A 84 0.10 23.68 8.90
CA ASP A 84 0.64 24.96 9.39
C ASP A 84 1.07 24.92 10.87
N VAL A 85 0.49 24.01 11.66
CA VAL A 85 0.89 23.76 13.05
C VAL A 85 1.64 22.45 13.23
N ALA A 86 1.98 21.76 12.13
CA ALA A 86 2.67 20.48 12.08
C ALA A 86 2.07 19.44 13.05
N GLY A 87 0.74 19.32 13.09
CA GLY A 87 0.03 18.40 13.99
C GLY A 87 -1.48 18.57 13.97
N LEU A 88 -2.17 18.00 14.95
CA LEU A 88 -3.61 18.15 15.10
C LEU A 88 -3.96 19.53 15.66
N SER A 89 -5.11 20.07 15.26
CA SER A 89 -5.73 21.27 15.81
C SER A 89 -7.23 21.09 16.00
N HIS A 90 -7.88 22.09 16.58
CA HIS A 90 -9.35 22.11 16.66
C HIS A 90 -10.03 22.18 15.28
N ARG A 91 -9.33 22.59 14.20
CA ARG A 91 -9.87 22.52 12.83
C ARG A 91 -10.05 21.08 12.39
N ASP A 92 -9.13 20.19 12.75
CA ASP A 92 -9.25 18.75 12.46
C ASP A 92 -10.48 18.16 13.15
N VAL A 93 -10.72 18.51 14.42
CA VAL A 93 -11.92 18.08 15.16
C VAL A 93 -13.20 18.62 14.48
N ALA A 94 -13.20 19.89 14.09
CA ALA A 94 -14.37 20.53 13.48
C ALA A 94 -14.70 19.91 12.12
N LEU A 95 -13.71 19.70 11.26
CA LEU A 95 -13.92 19.11 9.94
C LEU A 95 -14.27 17.62 10.04
N ALA A 96 -13.62 16.87 10.94
CA ALA A 96 -13.96 15.47 11.21
C ALA A 96 -15.44 15.27 11.53
N ARG A 97 -16.01 16.10 12.40
CA ARG A 97 -17.44 16.06 12.77
C ARG A 97 -18.35 16.32 11.58
N ARG A 98 -18.00 17.29 10.73
CA ARG A 98 -18.79 17.68 9.55
C ARG A 98 -18.78 16.57 8.50
N ILE A 99 -17.63 15.96 8.26
CA ILE A 99 -17.50 14.83 7.34
C ILE A 99 -18.30 13.62 7.86
N SER A 100 -18.18 13.28 9.14
CA SER A 100 -19.01 12.23 9.76
C SER A 100 -20.51 12.52 9.65
N ALA A 101 -20.92 13.80 9.71
CA ALA A 101 -22.31 14.18 9.53
C ALA A 101 -22.78 14.00 8.08
N ALA A 102 -22.01 14.46 7.10
CA ALA A 102 -22.31 14.28 5.68
C ALA A 102 -22.40 12.79 5.30
N ALA A 103 -21.47 11.96 5.78
CA ALA A 103 -21.53 10.52 5.57
C ALA A 103 -22.81 9.90 6.15
N ARG A 104 -23.25 10.33 7.34
CA ARG A 104 -24.52 9.89 7.95
C ARG A 104 -25.74 10.34 7.15
N GLU A 105 -25.72 11.55 6.57
CA GLU A 105 -26.80 12.04 5.70
C GLU A 105 -26.90 11.26 4.39
N LEU A 106 -25.77 10.73 3.91
CA LEU A 106 -25.69 9.85 2.74
C LEU A 106 -25.91 8.36 3.07
N ASP A 107 -26.28 8.02 4.32
CA ASP A 107 -26.42 6.64 4.80
C ASP A 107 -25.16 5.78 4.61
N LEU A 108 -23.98 6.39 4.66
CA LEU A 108 -22.68 5.74 4.49
C LEU A 108 -22.09 5.37 5.87
N PRO A 109 -22.10 4.08 6.26
CA PRO A 109 -21.58 3.68 7.55
C PRO A 109 -20.07 3.85 7.60
N THR A 110 -19.58 4.29 8.76
CA THR A 110 -18.17 4.29 9.08
C THR A 110 -17.69 2.87 9.31
N GLU A 111 -16.63 2.47 8.62
CA GLU A 111 -16.02 1.17 8.87
C GLU A 111 -15.32 1.25 10.24
N PRO A 112 -15.52 0.27 11.14
CA PRO A 112 -14.75 0.19 12.37
C PRO A 112 -13.27 0.23 11.99
N VAL A 113 -12.53 1.18 12.56
CA VAL A 113 -11.12 1.41 12.24
C VAL A 113 -10.21 0.36 12.88
N ALA A 114 -10.52 -0.92 12.63
CA ALA A 114 -9.51 -1.95 12.42
C ALA A 114 -8.92 -1.80 10.99
N ASP A 115 -9.70 -1.21 10.06
CA ASP A 115 -9.34 -0.98 8.65
C ASP A 115 -9.27 0.53 8.29
N ALA A 116 -8.31 1.28 8.83
CA ALA A 116 -7.98 2.57 8.22
C ALA A 116 -7.41 2.32 6.81
N ALA A 117 -7.67 3.20 5.83
CA ALA A 117 -6.82 3.19 4.64
C ALA A 117 -5.36 3.37 5.07
N PRO A 118 -4.43 2.66 4.41
CA PRO A 118 -3.03 2.73 4.81
C PRO A 118 -2.55 4.17 4.73
N VAL A 119 -1.76 4.59 5.73
CA VAL A 119 -1.08 5.88 5.66
C VAL A 119 -0.15 5.83 4.46
N ILE A 120 -0.25 6.78 3.53
CA ILE A 120 0.67 6.84 2.40
C ILE A 120 1.87 7.69 2.82
N ASP A 121 3.07 7.15 2.67
CA ASP A 121 4.30 7.89 2.93
C ASP A 121 4.69 8.84 1.77
N ASP A 122 5.78 9.58 1.95
CA ASP A 122 6.24 10.59 0.98
C ASP A 122 6.66 9.95 -0.37
N GLU A 123 6.94 8.65 -0.40
CA GLU A 123 7.28 7.90 -1.61
C GLU A 123 6.06 7.34 -2.34
N GLY A 124 4.87 7.38 -1.73
CA GLY A 124 3.62 6.85 -2.27
C GLY A 124 3.32 5.42 -1.83
N ARG A 125 4.01 4.90 -0.81
CA ARG A 125 3.82 3.52 -0.32
C ARG A 125 2.75 3.48 0.79
N PRO A 126 1.88 2.47 0.79
CA PRO A 126 0.94 2.25 1.87
C PRO A 126 1.65 1.64 3.08
N GLU A 127 1.70 2.38 4.18
CA GLU A 127 2.22 1.91 5.45
C GLU A 127 1.37 0.74 6.00
N PRO A 128 2.02 -0.34 6.47
CA PRO A 128 1.33 -1.44 7.11
C PRO A 128 0.54 -0.98 8.34
N PRO A 129 -0.60 -1.63 8.66
CA PRO A 129 -1.38 -1.26 9.83
C PRO A 129 -0.58 -1.50 11.12
N THR A 130 -0.52 -0.49 11.99
CA THR A 130 0.22 -0.57 13.27
C THR A 130 -0.46 -1.43 14.33
N ALA A 131 -1.75 -1.73 14.16
CA ALA A 131 -2.54 -2.55 15.07
C ALA A 131 -3.56 -3.42 14.30
N GLY A 132 -3.16 -3.95 13.13
CA GLY A 132 -3.97 -4.91 12.36
C GLY A 132 -3.95 -6.30 12.98
N ASP A 133 -4.87 -7.17 12.56
CA ASP A 133 -4.76 -8.59 12.88
C ASP A 133 -3.60 -9.25 12.10
N GLU A 134 -3.41 -10.55 12.28
CA GLU A 134 -2.31 -11.27 11.62
C GLU A 134 -2.37 -11.15 10.08
N VAL A 135 -3.55 -11.30 9.49
CA VAL A 135 -3.73 -11.28 8.04
C VAL A 135 -3.60 -9.86 7.52
N ASP A 136 -4.22 -8.89 8.20
CA ASP A 136 -4.14 -7.47 7.83
C ASP A 136 -2.69 -6.96 7.89
N THR A 137 -1.92 -7.41 8.89
CA THR A 137 -0.50 -7.06 9.03
C THR A 137 0.32 -7.61 7.86
N LEU A 138 0.18 -8.89 7.53
CA LEU A 138 0.91 -9.52 6.42
C LEU A 138 0.53 -8.89 5.07
N LEU A 139 -0.74 -8.62 4.85
CA LEU A 139 -1.25 -7.92 3.66
C LEU A 139 -0.67 -6.51 3.56
N GLY A 140 -0.68 -5.75 4.66
CA GLY A 140 -0.12 -4.40 4.70
C GLY A 140 1.36 -4.38 4.32
N PHE A 141 2.17 -5.29 4.87
CA PHE A 141 3.59 -5.40 4.50
C PHE A 141 3.80 -5.83 3.04
N LEU A 142 2.98 -6.73 2.52
CA LEU A 142 3.06 -7.13 1.11
C LEU A 142 2.75 -5.95 0.18
N GLU A 143 1.71 -5.17 0.48
CA GLU A 143 1.34 -3.98 -0.30
C GLU A 143 2.39 -2.87 -0.18
N PHE A 144 2.96 -2.65 1.01
CA PHE A 144 4.09 -1.75 1.20
C PHE A 144 5.26 -2.12 0.29
N HIS A 145 5.66 -3.39 0.29
CA HIS A 145 6.79 -3.83 -0.50
C HIS A 145 6.52 -3.87 -2.02
N ARG A 146 5.27 -4.12 -2.44
CA ARG A 146 4.86 -3.93 -3.85
C ARG A 146 5.02 -2.48 -4.27
N ALA A 147 4.56 -1.55 -3.44
CA ALA A 147 4.72 -0.12 -3.70
C ALA A 147 6.19 0.32 -3.68
N THR A 148 7.04 -0.29 -2.85
CA THR A 148 8.49 -0.05 -2.90
C THR A 148 9.08 -0.44 -4.26
N LEU A 149 8.70 -1.59 -4.83
CA LEU A 149 9.18 -1.97 -6.17
C LEU A 149 8.69 -0.99 -7.24
N GLU A 150 7.42 -0.57 -7.18
CA GLU A 150 6.90 0.49 -8.06
C GLU A 150 7.76 1.74 -7.95
N TRP A 151 7.98 2.23 -6.72
CA TRP A 151 8.78 3.42 -6.47
C TRP A 151 10.19 3.30 -7.06
N LYS A 152 10.86 2.16 -6.87
CA LYS A 152 12.22 1.93 -7.36
C LYS A 152 12.29 1.85 -8.88
N THR A 153 11.20 1.48 -9.55
CA THR A 153 11.17 1.26 -11.01
C THR A 153 10.49 2.38 -11.78
N ARG A 154 9.76 3.28 -11.11
CA ARG A 154 9.02 4.37 -11.76
C ARG A 154 9.96 5.35 -12.46
N GLY A 155 9.51 5.81 -13.63
CA GLY A 155 10.21 6.84 -14.42
C GLY A 155 11.51 6.39 -15.11
N LEU A 156 11.91 5.12 -14.99
CA LEU A 156 13.10 4.60 -15.66
C LEU A 156 12.82 4.18 -17.11
N ASP A 157 13.75 4.49 -18.01
CA ASP A 157 13.74 3.97 -19.37
C ASP A 157 14.41 2.57 -19.43
N ALA A 158 14.58 2.05 -20.65
CA ALA A 158 15.19 0.74 -20.86
C ALA A 158 16.65 0.68 -20.36
N ALA A 159 17.41 1.77 -20.49
CA ALA A 159 18.78 1.81 -20.00
C ALA A 159 18.82 1.78 -18.47
N GLY A 160 17.95 2.58 -17.82
CA GLY A 160 17.82 2.58 -16.36
C GLY A 160 17.39 1.21 -15.81
N LEU A 161 16.41 0.55 -16.45
CA LEU A 161 15.96 -0.77 -16.02
C LEU A 161 16.99 -1.88 -16.25
N ALA A 162 17.93 -1.71 -17.18
CA ALA A 162 18.97 -2.68 -17.52
C ALA A 162 20.29 -2.48 -16.73
N THR A 163 20.40 -1.42 -15.92
CA THR A 163 21.58 -1.16 -15.10
C THR A 163 21.86 -2.30 -14.13
N THR A 164 23.14 -2.62 -13.95
CA THR A 164 23.65 -3.63 -13.01
C THR A 164 24.61 -3.01 -11.99
N VAL A 165 24.84 -3.71 -10.87
CA VAL A 165 25.78 -3.29 -9.82
C VAL A 165 26.86 -4.34 -9.60
N GLY A 166 28.12 -3.92 -9.67
CA GLY A 166 29.29 -4.77 -9.43
C GLY A 166 29.35 -5.95 -10.40
N THR A 167 29.43 -7.17 -9.87
CA THR A 167 29.45 -8.40 -10.66
C THR A 167 28.06 -9.02 -10.84
N SER A 168 27.01 -8.44 -10.25
CA SER A 168 25.66 -8.98 -10.34
C SER A 168 25.10 -8.79 -11.75
N THR A 169 24.39 -9.79 -12.25
CA THR A 169 23.62 -9.73 -13.50
C THR A 169 22.16 -9.31 -13.28
N MET A 170 21.74 -9.09 -12.03
CA MET A 170 20.39 -8.65 -11.70
C MET A 170 20.16 -7.22 -12.18
N THR A 171 18.93 -6.96 -12.64
CA THR A 171 18.48 -5.66 -13.13
C THR A 171 17.09 -5.34 -12.57
N LEU A 172 16.69 -4.05 -12.58
CA LEU A 172 15.34 -3.64 -12.17
C LEU A 172 14.27 -4.18 -13.13
N GLY A 173 14.59 -4.30 -14.43
CA GLY A 173 13.73 -4.95 -15.41
C GLY A 173 13.52 -6.44 -15.11
N GLY A 174 14.61 -7.14 -14.78
CA GLY A 174 14.56 -8.55 -14.35
C GLY A 174 13.73 -8.74 -13.08
N LEU A 175 13.88 -7.84 -12.11
CA LEU A 175 13.08 -7.85 -10.88
C LEU A 175 11.57 -7.72 -11.14
N LEU A 176 11.16 -6.83 -12.05
CA LEU A 176 9.74 -6.68 -12.42
C LEU A 176 9.17 -7.98 -12.99
N LYS A 177 9.86 -8.59 -13.96
CA LYS A 177 9.39 -9.81 -14.62
C LYS A 177 9.43 -11.02 -13.68
N HIS A 178 10.47 -11.13 -12.88
CA HIS A 178 10.60 -12.16 -11.86
C HIS A 178 9.45 -12.09 -10.85
N LEU A 179 9.22 -10.92 -10.26
CA LEU A 179 8.14 -10.77 -9.28
C LEU A 179 6.76 -10.93 -9.91
N ALA A 180 6.57 -10.58 -11.19
CA ALA A 180 5.33 -10.92 -11.91
C ALA A 180 5.10 -12.44 -12.00
N TYR A 181 6.16 -13.20 -12.31
CA TYR A 181 6.10 -14.66 -12.37
C TYR A 181 5.85 -15.28 -10.98
N VAL A 182 6.56 -14.81 -9.94
CA VAL A 182 6.42 -15.29 -8.56
C VAL A 182 5.01 -15.06 -8.02
N GLU A 183 4.40 -13.91 -8.31
CA GLU A 183 3.00 -13.60 -7.98
C GLU A 183 2.03 -14.64 -8.59
N ASP A 184 2.14 -14.90 -9.89
CA ASP A 184 1.29 -15.88 -10.58
C ASP A 184 1.56 -17.33 -10.11
N ASP A 185 2.82 -17.70 -9.87
CA ASP A 185 3.18 -19.07 -9.46
C ASP A 185 2.67 -19.38 -8.05
N TRP A 186 2.76 -18.44 -7.11
CA TRP A 186 2.27 -18.67 -5.75
C TRP A 186 0.76 -18.48 -5.61
N PHE A 187 0.20 -17.37 -6.06
CA PHE A 187 -1.22 -17.11 -5.83
C PHE A 187 -2.12 -17.92 -6.77
N SER A 188 -1.83 -17.97 -8.07
CA SER A 188 -2.70 -18.69 -9.02
C SER A 188 -2.38 -20.19 -9.10
N ARG A 189 -1.11 -20.56 -9.23
CA ARG A 189 -0.74 -21.97 -9.41
C ARG A 189 -0.63 -22.74 -8.10
N SER A 190 -0.02 -22.18 -7.06
CA SER A 190 0.16 -22.88 -5.78
C SER A 190 -1.15 -22.92 -5.00
N LEU A 191 -1.73 -21.75 -4.64
CA LEU A 191 -2.96 -21.70 -3.85
C LEU A 191 -4.16 -22.31 -4.58
N HIS A 192 -4.37 -21.97 -5.87
CA HIS A 192 -5.54 -22.43 -6.62
C HIS A 192 -5.31 -23.66 -7.49
N GLY A 193 -4.08 -24.16 -7.59
CA GLY A 193 -3.78 -25.37 -8.35
C GLY A 193 -3.91 -25.19 -9.87
N ARG A 194 -4.01 -23.95 -10.36
CA ARG A 194 -4.17 -23.67 -11.79
C ARG A 194 -2.89 -24.01 -12.56
N ASP A 195 -3.03 -24.21 -13.86
CA ASP A 195 -1.88 -24.27 -14.75
C ASP A 195 -1.32 -22.86 -15.00
N ARG A 196 -0.09 -22.80 -15.50
CA ARG A 196 0.53 -21.53 -15.87
C ARG A 196 -0.28 -20.88 -17.00
N ALA A 197 -0.51 -19.58 -16.89
CA ALA A 197 -1.06 -18.75 -17.96
C ALA A 197 0.09 -18.14 -18.78
N GLU A 198 -0.21 -17.62 -19.97
CA GLU A 198 0.77 -16.85 -20.74
C GLU A 198 1.19 -15.58 -19.95
N PRO A 199 2.45 -15.14 -20.05
CA PRO A 199 3.50 -15.67 -20.94
C PRO A 199 4.22 -16.93 -20.39
N TRP A 200 3.96 -17.34 -19.15
CA TRP A 200 4.69 -18.42 -18.47
C TRP A 200 4.40 -19.82 -18.99
N ALA A 201 3.24 -20.01 -19.64
CA ALA A 201 2.75 -21.30 -20.11
C ALA A 201 3.56 -21.86 -21.28
N SER A 202 4.00 -20.97 -22.19
CA SER A 202 4.72 -21.33 -23.41
C SER A 202 6.23 -21.49 -23.23
N VAL A 203 6.76 -21.14 -22.05
CA VAL A 203 8.21 -21.16 -21.74
C VAL A 203 8.71 -22.58 -21.52
N ASP A 204 9.85 -22.92 -22.14
CA ASP A 204 10.61 -24.13 -21.84
C ASP A 204 11.49 -23.93 -20.60
N TRP A 205 10.88 -24.08 -19.44
CA TRP A 205 11.55 -23.94 -18.13
C TRP A 205 12.64 -24.98 -17.87
N ALA A 206 12.73 -26.05 -18.68
CA ALA A 206 13.83 -27.02 -18.58
C ALA A 206 15.07 -26.52 -19.33
N ALA A 207 14.88 -25.75 -20.41
CA ALA A 207 15.97 -25.13 -21.15
C ALA A 207 16.52 -23.88 -20.45
N ASP A 208 15.66 -23.06 -19.85
CA ASP A 208 16.05 -21.90 -19.05
C ASP A 208 15.18 -21.78 -17.81
N ARG A 209 15.80 -22.00 -16.64
CA ARG A 209 15.10 -21.95 -15.35
C ARG A 209 14.91 -20.53 -14.83
N ASP A 210 15.72 -19.60 -15.32
CA ASP A 210 15.74 -18.19 -14.94
C ASP A 210 15.27 -17.33 -16.13
N TRP A 211 14.41 -17.91 -16.99
CA TRP A 211 13.91 -17.25 -18.19
C TRP A 211 13.24 -15.92 -17.89
N ASP A 212 12.50 -15.83 -16.79
CA ASP A 212 11.88 -14.61 -16.29
C ASP A 212 12.91 -13.50 -16.04
N TRP A 213 14.11 -13.83 -15.57
CA TRP A 213 15.21 -12.89 -15.43
C TRP A 213 15.86 -12.54 -16.77
N HIS A 214 16.26 -13.55 -17.53
CA HIS A 214 17.04 -13.35 -18.76
C HIS A 214 16.24 -12.65 -19.85
N SER A 215 14.98 -13.02 -20.03
CA SER A 215 14.13 -12.48 -21.10
C SER A 215 13.61 -11.07 -20.83
N ALA A 216 13.72 -10.56 -19.59
CA ALA A 216 13.28 -9.21 -19.27
C ALA A 216 14.05 -8.12 -20.05
N ALA A 217 15.27 -8.42 -20.51
CA ALA A 217 16.06 -7.50 -21.33
C ALA A 217 15.48 -7.28 -22.73
N ASP A 218 14.58 -8.17 -23.19
CA ASP A 218 13.94 -8.11 -24.50
C ASP A 218 12.59 -7.36 -24.47
N ASP A 219 12.07 -7.05 -23.28
CA ASP A 219 10.76 -6.41 -23.11
C ASP A 219 10.87 -4.89 -22.99
N ALA A 220 9.84 -4.18 -23.44
CA ALA A 220 9.76 -2.73 -23.22
C ALA A 220 9.50 -2.43 -21.73
N PRO A 221 10.04 -1.32 -21.19
CA PRO A 221 9.82 -0.91 -19.80
C PRO A 221 8.35 -0.88 -19.37
N ASP A 222 7.47 -0.39 -20.24
CA ASP A 222 6.04 -0.28 -19.93
C ASP A 222 5.34 -1.64 -19.95
N ASP A 223 5.80 -2.57 -20.79
CA ASP A 223 5.28 -3.95 -20.83
C ASP A 223 5.67 -4.71 -19.55
N LEU A 224 6.90 -4.52 -19.05
CA LEU A 224 7.34 -5.12 -17.78
C LEU A 224 6.50 -4.64 -16.60
N ARG A 225 6.25 -3.33 -16.51
CA ARG A 225 5.40 -2.75 -15.46
C ARG A 225 3.96 -3.22 -15.58
N ALA A 226 3.40 -3.25 -16.79
CA ALA A 226 2.04 -3.72 -17.04
C ALA A 226 1.88 -5.21 -16.69
N LEU A 227 2.85 -6.04 -17.05
CA LEU A 227 2.89 -7.47 -16.73
C LEU A 227 2.87 -7.68 -15.20
N TRP A 228 3.74 -6.97 -14.48
CA TRP A 228 3.81 -7.03 -13.02
C TRP A 228 2.52 -6.53 -12.36
N LEU A 229 2.00 -5.36 -12.75
CA LEU A 229 0.75 -4.81 -12.21
C LEU A 229 -0.44 -5.75 -12.43
N ALA A 230 -0.52 -6.39 -13.60
CA ALA A 230 -1.57 -7.36 -13.90
C ALA A 230 -1.44 -8.63 -13.05
N ALA A 231 -0.22 -9.11 -12.78
CA ALA A 231 0.03 -10.24 -11.88
C ALA A 231 -0.35 -9.89 -10.43
N VAL A 232 0.01 -8.70 -9.95
CA VAL A 232 -0.40 -8.19 -8.64
C VAL A 232 -1.93 -8.13 -8.53
N GLU A 233 -2.64 -7.62 -9.53
CA GLU A 233 -4.10 -7.55 -9.46
C GLU A 233 -4.75 -8.94 -9.41
N ARG A 234 -4.26 -9.90 -10.22
CA ARG A 234 -4.70 -11.31 -10.13
C ARG A 234 -4.41 -11.90 -8.75
N SER A 235 -3.22 -11.65 -8.21
CA SER A 235 -2.81 -12.16 -6.90
C SER A 235 -3.74 -11.68 -5.77
N ARG A 236 -4.18 -10.42 -5.80
CA ARG A 236 -5.11 -9.85 -4.83
C ARG A 236 -6.46 -10.57 -4.88
N ALA A 237 -7.00 -10.75 -6.08
CA ALA A 237 -8.25 -11.48 -6.28
C ALA A 237 -8.14 -12.95 -5.81
N ASP A 238 -7.04 -13.61 -6.14
CA ASP A 238 -6.78 -15.01 -5.78
C ASP A 238 -6.59 -15.19 -4.28
N LEU A 239 -5.86 -14.30 -3.62
CA LEU A 239 -5.67 -14.32 -2.17
C LEU A 239 -6.99 -14.09 -1.44
N ALA A 240 -7.78 -13.08 -1.86
CA ALA A 240 -9.09 -12.81 -1.28
C ALA A 240 -10.00 -14.04 -1.40
N ALA A 241 -9.99 -14.73 -2.55
CA ALA A 241 -10.75 -15.96 -2.75
C ALA A 241 -10.26 -17.10 -1.84
N ALA A 242 -8.94 -17.26 -1.65
CA ALA A 242 -8.38 -18.29 -0.78
C ALA A 242 -8.70 -18.05 0.70
N LEU A 243 -8.56 -16.81 1.18
CA LEU A 243 -8.92 -16.40 2.53
C LEU A 243 -10.42 -16.59 2.80
N ALA A 244 -11.29 -16.21 1.85
CA ALA A 244 -12.73 -16.40 1.99
C ALA A 244 -13.13 -17.89 2.01
N ALA A 245 -12.39 -18.75 1.29
CA ALA A 245 -12.71 -20.17 1.20
C ALA A 245 -12.30 -20.98 2.44
N GLY A 246 -11.21 -20.62 3.11
CA GLY A 246 -10.69 -21.42 4.23
C GLY A 246 -9.78 -20.69 5.22
N GLY A 247 -9.66 -19.36 5.12
CA GLY A 247 -8.85 -18.56 6.03
C GLY A 247 -7.33 -18.78 5.87
N PRO A 248 -6.52 -18.18 6.76
CA PRO A 248 -5.06 -18.22 6.68
C PRO A 248 -4.46 -19.62 6.87
N ASP A 249 -5.17 -20.52 7.53
CA ASP A 249 -4.72 -21.90 7.79
C ASP A 249 -5.01 -22.88 6.64
N ALA A 250 -5.78 -22.47 5.62
CA ALA A 250 -6.11 -23.34 4.51
C ALA A 250 -4.85 -23.77 3.72
N PRO A 251 -4.69 -25.06 3.39
CA PRO A 251 -3.59 -25.51 2.57
C PRO A 251 -3.78 -25.08 1.11
N ALA A 252 -2.67 -24.76 0.45
CA ALA A 252 -2.60 -24.58 -1.00
C ALA A 252 -3.09 -25.84 -1.73
N ARG A 253 -3.75 -25.67 -2.88
CA ARG A 253 -4.26 -26.81 -3.66
C ARG A 253 -3.16 -27.65 -4.28
N ARG A 254 -2.00 -27.07 -4.56
CA ARG A 254 -0.84 -27.80 -5.08
C ARG A 254 0.09 -28.20 -3.93
N ALA A 255 0.23 -29.51 -3.73
CA ALA A 255 1.18 -30.06 -2.77
C ALA A 255 2.60 -30.15 -3.37
N TRP A 256 3.60 -30.10 -2.49
CA TRP A 256 4.98 -30.45 -2.78
C TRP A 256 5.13 -31.95 -3.05
N PRO A 257 6.27 -32.41 -3.63
CA PRO A 257 6.50 -33.82 -3.91
C PRO A 257 6.40 -34.75 -2.70
N ASP A 258 6.62 -34.23 -1.49
CA ASP A 258 6.49 -34.97 -0.23
C ASP A 258 5.05 -35.01 0.32
N GLY A 259 4.09 -34.46 -0.41
CA GLY A 259 2.67 -34.42 -0.07
C GLY A 259 2.26 -33.30 0.88
N ARG A 260 3.20 -32.50 1.41
CA ARG A 260 2.87 -31.31 2.21
C ARG A 260 2.42 -30.18 1.30
N ALA A 261 1.53 -29.31 1.80
CA ALA A 261 1.13 -28.09 1.11
C ALA A 261 1.33 -26.90 2.05
N PRO A 262 1.90 -25.79 1.58
CA PRO A 262 1.98 -24.56 2.38
C PRO A 262 0.56 -24.02 2.64
N SER A 263 0.34 -23.41 3.81
CA SER A 263 -0.93 -22.72 4.06
C SER A 263 -0.97 -21.35 3.37
N VAL A 264 -2.16 -20.74 3.27
CA VAL A 264 -2.31 -19.36 2.79
C VAL A 264 -1.41 -18.41 3.60
N ARG A 265 -1.34 -18.57 4.92
CA ARG A 265 -0.42 -17.82 5.80
C ARG A 265 1.03 -18.00 5.38
N TRP A 266 1.45 -19.25 5.13
CA TRP A 266 2.83 -19.52 4.71
C TRP A 266 3.15 -18.83 3.39
N VAL A 267 2.24 -18.90 2.42
CA VAL A 267 2.40 -18.23 1.12
C VAL A 267 2.48 -16.72 1.29
N LEU A 268 1.63 -16.11 2.11
CA LEU A 268 1.68 -14.69 2.42
C LEU A 268 3.02 -14.27 3.04
N THR A 269 3.50 -14.99 4.06
CA THR A 269 4.80 -14.71 4.68
C THR A 269 5.95 -14.86 3.69
N HIS A 270 5.92 -15.88 2.84
CA HIS A 270 6.94 -16.06 1.81
C HIS A 270 6.93 -14.93 0.78
N MET A 271 5.76 -14.47 0.33
CA MET A 271 5.67 -13.35 -0.61
C MET A 271 6.20 -12.04 0.00
N VAL A 272 5.94 -11.78 1.29
CA VAL A 272 6.56 -10.65 1.99
C VAL A 272 8.09 -10.77 1.98
N GLU A 273 8.62 -11.96 2.27
CA GLU A 273 10.07 -12.23 2.28
C GLU A 273 10.72 -12.10 0.90
N GLU A 274 10.08 -12.61 -0.16
CA GLU A 274 10.54 -12.49 -1.54
C GLU A 274 10.67 -11.02 -1.94
N TYR A 275 9.61 -10.22 -1.74
CA TYR A 275 9.66 -8.79 -2.04
C TYR A 275 10.68 -8.05 -1.16
N ALA A 276 10.73 -8.31 0.15
CA ALA A 276 11.66 -7.64 1.06
C ALA A 276 13.11 -7.89 0.66
N ARG A 277 13.47 -9.15 0.34
CA ARG A 277 14.80 -9.51 -0.17
C ARG A 277 15.11 -8.77 -1.47
N HIS A 278 14.16 -8.73 -2.39
CA HIS A 278 14.37 -8.16 -3.72
C HIS A 278 14.37 -6.64 -3.74
N ASN A 279 13.63 -5.99 -2.85
CA ASN A 279 13.66 -4.54 -2.69
C ASN A 279 15.01 -4.02 -2.20
N GLY A 280 15.70 -4.76 -1.33
CA GLY A 280 17.09 -4.42 -0.96
C GLY A 280 18.06 -4.45 -2.16
N HIS A 281 17.82 -5.31 -3.15
CA HIS A 281 18.57 -5.27 -4.41
C HIS A 281 18.12 -4.10 -5.29
N ALA A 282 16.81 -3.81 -5.32
CA ALA A 282 16.25 -2.70 -6.08
C ALA A 282 16.79 -1.34 -5.60
N ASP A 283 17.06 -1.19 -4.31
CA ASP A 283 17.70 0.01 -3.74
C ASP A 283 19.08 0.26 -4.32
N LEU A 284 19.95 -0.75 -4.29
CA LEU A 284 21.31 -0.63 -4.85
C LEU A 284 21.29 -0.39 -6.36
N LEU A 285 20.38 -1.05 -7.08
CA LEU A 285 20.24 -0.89 -8.52
C LEU A 285 19.72 0.52 -8.85
N ARG A 286 18.74 1.04 -8.11
CA ARG A 286 18.20 2.37 -8.33
C ARG A 286 19.24 3.45 -8.01
N GLU A 287 19.95 3.31 -6.89
CA GLU A 287 21.03 4.22 -6.52
C GLU A 287 22.12 4.28 -7.62
N ALA A 288 22.45 3.15 -8.24
CA ALA A 288 23.39 3.11 -9.35
C ALA A 288 22.90 3.79 -10.64
N VAL A 289 21.58 3.94 -10.82
CA VAL A 289 20.98 4.61 -11.98
C VAL A 289 21.03 6.12 -11.82
N ASP A 290 20.52 6.65 -10.71
CA ASP A 290 20.30 8.09 -10.54
C ASP A 290 20.63 8.63 -9.13
N GLY A 291 21.18 7.80 -8.25
CA GLY A 291 21.53 8.17 -6.88
C GLY A 291 20.33 8.22 -5.92
N GLN A 292 19.12 7.83 -6.34
CA GLN A 292 17.98 7.72 -5.43
C GLN A 292 18.19 6.53 -4.47
N VAL A 293 18.48 6.86 -3.21
CA VAL A 293 18.70 5.89 -2.13
C VAL A 293 17.41 5.20 -1.69
N GLY A 294 17.56 4.04 -1.05
CA GLY A 294 16.52 3.31 -0.33
C GLY A 294 16.60 3.45 1.18
N GLU A 295 16.05 2.46 1.87
CA GLU A 295 16.11 2.30 3.33
C GLU A 295 17.36 1.56 3.81
#